data_AF-A0A9X9QGW8-F1
#
_entry.id   AF-A0A9X9QGW8-F1
#
_cell.length_a   1.000
_cell.length_b   1.000
_cell.length_c   1.000
_cell.angle_alpha   90.00
_cell.angle_beta   90.00
_cell.angle_gamma   90.00
#
_symmetry.space_group_name_H-M   'P 1'
#
loop_
_entity.id
_entity.type
_entity.pdbx_description
1 polymer ?
#
loop_
_entity_poly.entity_id
_entity_poly.type
_entity_poly.pdbx_seq_one_letter_code
_entity_poly.pdbx_strand_id
1 'polypeptide(L)'
;MTESEIWDWLTFFEENFLNQLKGRSIRSTNYPIVIEDKGSLLRGWHCCTNRKQQAQEATDTTQIDCLIKSIDLQNDDDVNWENVNLVGGFTRSSSEAIRKEEILQLWRCIREAYCAQPLRRFMHGFLMFKEEFELWVFDHSGAYSSGRMGIIESKEIFVRTLCSYLLMSDEELGRDISVLQRDGQSTASFTGSNDTSDQLVEIKPNPILQPRSLINRVTACYETKNKSSMVQSLWSKSENNAEVQFMKAALPIPGYVKYITSQSVYQTNIHLESFNLSCAKPQDFKAEHNSKSRGYNYHELTLPSWKKICFLSRTVMTKCGRKIDSSGSILAFL
;
A
#
# COMPACT_ATOMS: atom_id res chain seq x y z
N MET A 1 -13.53 -19.72 -18.83
CA MET A 1 -12.17 -20.21 -18.58
C MET A 1 -12.10 -20.73 -17.15
N THR A 2 -11.47 -21.87 -16.89
CA THR A 2 -11.23 -22.37 -15.53
C THR A 2 -9.97 -21.71 -14.94
N GLU A 3 -9.83 -21.74 -13.62
CA GLU A 3 -8.63 -21.25 -12.94
C GLU A 3 -7.36 -21.93 -13.48
N SER A 4 -7.40 -23.26 -13.68
CA SER A 4 -6.29 -24.03 -14.28
C SER A 4 -5.93 -23.49 -15.66
N GLU A 5 -6.92 -23.22 -16.52
CA GLU A 5 -6.67 -22.71 -17.88
C GLU A 5 -6.02 -21.32 -17.87
N ILE A 6 -6.38 -20.46 -16.91
CA ILE A 6 -5.75 -19.16 -16.72
C ILE A 6 -4.28 -19.34 -16.32
N TRP A 7 -4.00 -20.27 -15.42
CA TRP A 7 -2.65 -20.56 -14.96
C TRP A 7 -1.78 -21.19 -16.04
N ASP A 8 -2.33 -22.14 -16.79
CA ASP A 8 -1.66 -22.74 -17.94
C ASP A 8 -1.31 -21.65 -18.97
N TRP A 9 -2.25 -20.72 -19.20
CA TRP A 9 -2.02 -19.58 -20.09
C TRP A 9 -0.98 -18.60 -19.52
N LEU A 10 -1.01 -18.27 -18.22
CA LEU A 10 -0.01 -17.41 -17.58
C LEU A 10 1.39 -18.03 -17.61
N THR A 11 1.49 -19.33 -17.36
CA THR A 11 2.73 -20.10 -17.45
C THR A 11 3.26 -20.08 -18.88
N PHE A 12 2.40 -20.40 -19.86
CA PHE A 12 2.74 -20.29 -21.28
C PHE A 12 3.20 -18.88 -21.65
N PHE A 13 2.51 -17.85 -21.17
CA PHE A 13 2.83 -16.47 -21.44
C PHE A 13 4.18 -16.06 -20.83
N GLU A 14 4.44 -16.48 -19.60
CA GLU A 14 5.73 -16.24 -18.95
C GLU A 14 6.87 -16.92 -19.70
N GLU A 15 6.72 -18.20 -20.03
CA GLU A 15 7.75 -19.00 -20.70
C GLU A 15 8.12 -18.44 -22.07
N ASN A 16 7.11 -18.02 -22.84
CA ASN A 16 7.31 -17.60 -24.22
C ASN A 16 7.66 -16.12 -24.35
N PHE A 17 7.21 -15.26 -23.43
CA PHE A 17 7.33 -13.80 -23.57
C PHE A 17 8.14 -13.17 -22.43
N LEU A 18 7.79 -13.41 -21.17
CA LEU A 18 8.38 -12.67 -20.04
C LEU A 18 9.77 -13.16 -19.65
N ASN A 19 10.08 -14.44 -19.83
CA ASN A 19 11.43 -14.99 -19.59
C ASN A 19 12.50 -14.29 -20.42
N GLN A 20 12.13 -13.73 -21.57
CA GLN A 20 13.04 -12.95 -22.41
C GLN A 20 13.53 -11.66 -21.70
N LEU A 21 12.78 -11.16 -20.72
CA LEU A 21 13.06 -9.92 -19.98
C LEU A 21 13.91 -10.12 -18.72
N LYS A 22 14.28 -11.37 -18.37
CA LYS A 22 15.07 -11.72 -17.16
C LYS A 22 16.60 -11.50 -17.33
N GLY A 23 17.05 -10.84 -18.39
CA GLY A 23 18.47 -10.51 -18.62
C GLY A 23 19.35 -11.66 -19.12
N ARG A 24 18.84 -12.90 -19.18
CA ARG A 24 19.45 -14.03 -19.92
C ARG A 24 18.33 -14.85 -20.55
N SER A 25 18.15 -14.77 -21.86
CA SER A 25 17.32 -15.76 -22.57
C SER A 25 17.94 -16.15 -23.91
N ILE A 26 17.99 -17.47 -24.12
CA ILE A 26 18.14 -18.08 -25.44
C ILE A 26 16.87 -17.69 -26.19
N ARG A 27 17.02 -16.83 -27.21
CA ARG A 27 15.92 -16.30 -28.03
C ARG A 27 15.02 -17.45 -28.51
N SER A 28 13.71 -17.31 -28.32
CA SER A 28 12.74 -18.20 -28.96
C SER A 28 12.88 -18.07 -30.47
N THR A 29 13.19 -19.16 -31.17
CA THR A 29 13.37 -19.17 -32.63
C THR A 29 12.05 -19.00 -33.39
N ASN A 30 10.91 -19.21 -32.72
CA ASN A 30 9.59 -19.20 -33.35
C ASN A 30 8.89 -17.82 -33.29
N TYR A 31 9.27 -16.97 -32.33
CA TYR A 31 8.66 -15.65 -32.13
C TYR A 31 9.72 -14.60 -31.72
N PRO A 32 10.50 -14.07 -32.68
CA PRO A 32 11.52 -13.06 -32.38
C PRO A 32 10.84 -11.73 -32.03
N ILE A 33 10.86 -11.36 -30.75
CA ILE A 33 10.39 -10.05 -30.28
C ILE A 33 11.62 -9.15 -30.15
N VAL A 34 11.55 -7.97 -30.78
CA VAL A 34 12.56 -6.92 -30.63
C VAL A 34 12.29 -6.20 -29.32
N ILE A 35 13.07 -6.50 -28.28
CA ILE A 35 13.07 -5.72 -27.03
C ILE A 35 14.07 -4.58 -27.25
N GLU A 36 13.60 -3.33 -27.23
CA GLU A 36 14.48 -2.16 -27.27
C GLU A 36 15.40 -2.16 -26.04
N ASP A 37 16.70 -1.97 -26.30
CA ASP A 37 17.85 -2.36 -25.47
C ASP A 37 17.98 -1.68 -24.09
N LYS A 38 16.97 -0.91 -23.61
CA LYS A 38 17.05 -0.15 -22.34
C LYS A 38 15.74 0.08 -21.55
N GLY A 39 14.65 -0.62 -21.84
CA GLY A 39 13.34 -0.25 -21.26
C GLY A 39 12.90 -1.00 -20.02
N SER A 40 12.59 -2.29 -20.18
CA SER A 40 11.69 -2.99 -19.27
C SER A 40 12.33 -4.28 -18.76
N LEU A 41 12.83 -4.23 -17.52
CA LEU A 41 13.25 -5.44 -16.80
C LEU A 41 12.04 -6.04 -16.10
N LEU A 42 11.93 -7.36 -16.11
CA LEU A 42 10.95 -8.05 -15.29
C LEU A 42 11.25 -7.78 -13.81
N ARG A 43 10.26 -7.33 -13.05
CA ARG A 43 10.41 -6.95 -11.63
C ARG A 43 9.61 -7.81 -10.67
N GLY A 44 8.71 -8.65 -11.18
CA GLY A 44 7.94 -9.56 -10.35
C GLY A 44 7.75 -10.94 -10.94
N TRP A 45 7.41 -11.89 -10.07
CA TRP A 45 6.88 -13.21 -10.45
C TRP A 45 5.49 -13.35 -9.87
N HIS A 46 4.64 -14.08 -10.58
CA HIS A 46 3.36 -14.49 -10.05
C HIS A 46 3.52 -15.82 -9.29
N CYS A 47 2.87 -15.92 -8.15
CA CYS A 47 2.79 -17.13 -7.33
C CYS A 47 1.31 -17.49 -7.18
N CYS A 48 1.01 -18.77 -7.32
CA CYS A 48 -0.29 -19.34 -6.96
C CYS A 48 -0.22 -19.83 -5.51
N THR A 49 -1.27 -19.58 -4.74
CA THR A 49 -1.39 -20.16 -3.39
C THR A 49 -2.71 -20.89 -3.26
N ASN A 50 -2.72 -22.22 -3.33
CA ASN A 50 -3.93 -22.99 -3.03
C ASN A 50 -4.24 -23.10 -1.52
N ARG A 51 -3.63 -22.24 -0.70
CA ARG A 51 -3.66 -22.34 0.77
C ARG A 51 -4.54 -21.26 1.37
N LYS A 52 -5.55 -21.71 2.11
CA LYS A 52 -6.21 -20.91 3.14
C LYS A 52 -5.18 -20.55 4.19
N GLN A 53 -4.82 -19.28 4.28
CA GLN A 53 -3.95 -18.80 5.35
C GLN A 53 -4.80 -18.39 6.54
N GLN A 54 -4.37 -18.79 7.74
CA GLN A 54 -4.88 -18.16 8.94
C GLN A 54 -4.42 -16.70 8.89
N ALA A 55 -5.39 -15.78 8.95
CA ALA A 55 -5.07 -14.38 9.13
C ALA A 55 -4.20 -14.25 10.40
N GLN A 56 -3.27 -13.30 10.42
CA GLN A 56 -2.40 -13.16 11.59
C GLN A 56 -3.22 -12.92 12.87
N GLU A 57 -4.45 -12.39 12.77
CA GLU A 57 -5.28 -12.05 13.94
C GLU A 57 -6.81 -12.28 13.81
N ALA A 58 -7.32 -12.84 12.70
CA ALA A 58 -8.76 -13.18 12.57
C ALA A 58 -8.99 -14.69 12.65
N THR A 59 -10.10 -15.11 13.28
CA THR A 59 -10.56 -16.52 13.31
C THR A 59 -10.97 -17.05 11.93
N ASP A 60 -11.02 -16.18 10.94
CA ASP A 60 -11.45 -16.50 9.58
C ASP A 60 -10.22 -16.77 8.70
N THR A 61 -10.26 -17.87 7.96
CA THR A 61 -9.26 -18.18 6.95
C THR A 61 -9.40 -17.20 5.78
N THR A 62 -8.30 -16.56 5.39
CA THR A 62 -8.26 -15.76 4.16
C THR A 62 -7.75 -16.65 3.04
N GLN A 63 -8.52 -16.75 1.96
CA GLN A 63 -8.11 -17.46 0.75
C GLN A 63 -7.51 -16.42 -0.21
N ILE A 64 -6.28 -16.68 -0.64
CA ILE A 64 -5.59 -15.89 -1.64
C ILE A 64 -5.34 -16.85 -2.78
N ASP A 65 -5.73 -16.50 -4.00
CA ASP A 65 -5.52 -17.41 -5.13
C ASP A 65 -4.32 -16.98 -5.98
N CYS A 66 -4.04 -15.68 -6.09
CA CYS A 66 -2.86 -15.13 -6.79
C CYS A 66 -2.13 -14.06 -5.99
N LEU A 67 -0.80 -14.08 -6.07
CA LEU A 67 0.09 -13.06 -5.56
C LEU A 67 1.15 -12.71 -6.60
N ILE A 68 1.52 -11.44 -6.71
CA ILE A 68 2.76 -11.04 -7.39
C ILE A 68 3.77 -10.59 -6.33
N LYS A 69 4.96 -11.20 -6.34
CA LYS A 69 6.11 -10.89 -5.47
C LYS A 69 7.24 -10.27 -6.31
N SER A 70 8.18 -9.58 -5.67
CA SER A 70 9.39 -9.06 -6.35
C SER A 70 10.27 -10.19 -6.90
N ILE A 71 10.95 -9.93 -8.03
CA ILE A 71 11.93 -10.82 -8.68
C ILE A 71 13.16 -11.10 -7.84
N ASP A 72 13.51 -10.18 -6.95
CA ASP A 72 14.71 -10.30 -6.10
C ASP A 72 14.52 -11.25 -4.92
N LEU A 73 13.29 -11.76 -4.73
CA LEU A 73 12.93 -12.64 -3.64
C LEU A 73 12.90 -14.10 -4.09
N GLN A 74 13.19 -15.01 -3.15
CA GLN A 74 13.05 -16.44 -3.41
C GLN A 74 11.57 -16.77 -3.68
N ASN A 75 11.34 -17.62 -4.70
CA ASN A 75 10.04 -18.18 -4.98
C ASN A 75 9.74 -19.30 -3.98
N ASP A 76 9.42 -18.91 -2.75
CA ASP A 76 8.92 -19.81 -1.70
C ASP A 76 7.37 -19.82 -1.71
N ASP A 77 6.82 -20.99 -1.44
CA ASP A 77 5.39 -21.26 -1.33
C ASP A 77 4.77 -20.54 -0.11
N ASP A 78 5.58 -20.16 0.88
CA ASP A 78 5.10 -19.39 2.03
C ASP A 78 4.90 -17.89 1.68
N VAL A 79 3.73 -17.37 2.07
CA VAL A 79 3.38 -15.95 1.85
C VAL A 79 3.91 -15.14 3.02
N ASN A 80 5.02 -14.44 2.81
CA ASN A 80 5.37 -13.30 3.64
C ASN A 80 4.65 -12.05 3.09
N TRP A 81 3.73 -11.50 3.86
CA TRP A 81 2.96 -10.29 3.52
C TRP A 81 3.84 -9.05 3.27
N GLU A 82 5.07 -9.00 3.79
CA GLU A 82 6.04 -7.91 3.51
C GLU A 82 6.46 -7.86 2.03
N ASN A 83 6.34 -8.99 1.34
CA ASN A 83 6.83 -9.22 -0.02
C ASN A 83 5.72 -9.17 -1.08
N VAL A 84 4.47 -9.07 -0.67
CA VAL A 84 3.31 -9.07 -1.56
C VAL A 84 3.13 -7.72 -2.23
N ASN A 85 3.20 -7.68 -3.55
CA ASN A 85 2.99 -6.44 -4.31
C ASN A 85 1.58 -6.32 -4.89
N LEU A 86 0.91 -7.44 -5.13
CA LEU A 86 -0.44 -7.46 -5.66
C LEU A 86 -1.17 -8.72 -5.19
N VAL A 87 -2.48 -8.62 -5.04
CA VAL A 87 -3.36 -9.74 -4.65
C VAL A 87 -4.44 -9.95 -5.70
N GLY A 88 -4.66 -11.20 -6.10
CA GLY A 88 -5.73 -11.61 -6.99
C GLY A 88 -6.60 -12.71 -6.41
N GLY A 89 -7.90 -12.69 -6.76
CA GLY A 89 -8.84 -13.77 -6.46
C GLY A 89 -9.46 -14.35 -7.74
N PHE A 90 -9.71 -15.66 -7.76
CA PHE A 90 -10.42 -16.32 -8.86
C PHE A 90 -11.69 -16.98 -8.36
N THR A 91 -12.76 -16.79 -9.10
CA THR A 91 -13.99 -17.50 -8.85
C THR A 91 -14.62 -18.00 -10.14
N ARG A 92 -15.26 -19.16 -10.03
CA ARG A 92 -15.98 -19.79 -11.14
C ARG A 92 -17.39 -19.20 -11.34
N SER A 93 -17.85 -18.38 -10.40
CA SER A 93 -19.20 -17.81 -10.43
C SER A 93 -19.17 -16.30 -10.65
N SER A 94 -20.02 -15.82 -11.56
CA SER A 94 -20.25 -14.39 -11.79
C SER A 94 -21.37 -13.80 -10.93
N SER A 95 -21.94 -14.58 -9.99
CA SER A 95 -23.05 -14.13 -9.14
C SER A 95 -22.64 -12.93 -8.28
N GLU A 96 -23.55 -11.98 -8.08
CA GLU A 96 -23.29 -10.79 -7.26
C GLU A 96 -23.02 -11.12 -5.79
N ALA A 97 -23.61 -12.19 -5.25
CA ALA A 97 -23.36 -12.62 -3.87
C ALA A 97 -21.92 -13.10 -3.70
N ILE A 98 -21.44 -13.96 -4.61
CA ILE A 98 -20.06 -14.46 -4.59
C ILE A 98 -19.09 -13.32 -4.87
N ARG A 99 -19.39 -12.42 -5.82
CA ARG A 99 -18.55 -11.24 -6.03
C ARG A 99 -18.35 -10.42 -4.76
N LYS A 100 -19.41 -10.17 -3.99
CA LYS A 100 -19.28 -9.44 -2.73
C LYS A 100 -18.36 -10.15 -1.75
N GLU A 101 -18.47 -11.47 -1.64
CA GLU A 101 -17.59 -12.28 -0.79
C GLU A 101 -16.13 -12.20 -1.25
N GLU A 102 -15.86 -12.36 -2.55
CA GLU A 102 -14.50 -12.25 -3.10
C GLU A 102 -13.88 -10.86 -2.88
N ILE A 103 -14.68 -9.79 -2.99
CA ILE A 103 -14.23 -8.44 -2.67
C ILE A 103 -13.86 -8.31 -1.18
N LEU A 104 -14.63 -8.93 -0.28
CA LEU A 104 -14.31 -8.94 1.15
C LEU A 104 -13.04 -9.74 1.44
N GLN A 105 -12.83 -10.86 0.74
CA GLN A 105 -11.58 -11.63 0.84
C GLN A 105 -10.39 -10.81 0.34
N LEU A 106 -10.51 -10.15 -0.81
CA LEU A 106 -9.49 -9.26 -1.35
C LEU A 106 -9.15 -8.13 -0.36
N TRP A 107 -10.16 -7.50 0.24
CA TRP A 107 -9.97 -6.49 1.28
C TRP A 107 -9.23 -7.04 2.52
N ARG A 108 -9.55 -8.26 2.95
CA ARG A 108 -8.85 -8.92 4.07
C ARG A 108 -7.37 -9.13 3.73
N CYS A 109 -7.04 -9.65 2.55
CA CYS A 109 -5.66 -9.81 2.11
C CYS A 109 -4.88 -8.50 2.10
N ILE A 110 -5.50 -7.45 1.57
CA ILE A 110 -4.88 -6.12 1.49
C ILE A 110 -4.65 -5.55 2.87
N ARG A 111 -5.56 -5.78 3.82
CA ARG A 111 -5.34 -5.40 5.22
C ARG A 111 -4.09 -6.07 5.80
N GLU A 112 -3.92 -7.37 5.59
CA GLU A 112 -2.72 -8.08 6.06
C GLU A 112 -1.44 -7.52 5.41
N ALA A 113 -1.47 -7.26 4.10
CA ALA A 113 -0.34 -6.66 3.39
C ALA A 113 0.01 -5.25 3.91
N TYR A 114 -0.97 -4.39 4.17
CA TYR A 114 -0.73 -3.07 4.78
C TYR A 114 -0.21 -3.15 6.21
N CYS A 115 -0.73 -4.11 6.99
CA CYS A 115 -0.22 -4.37 8.33
C CYS A 115 1.26 -4.76 8.28
N ALA A 116 1.68 -5.56 7.29
CA ALA A 116 3.09 -5.94 7.10
C ALA A 116 3.94 -4.85 6.42
N GLN A 117 3.33 -3.97 5.62
CA GLN A 117 4.00 -2.94 4.83
C GLN A 117 3.54 -1.54 5.26
N PRO A 118 4.08 -0.97 6.37
CA PRO A 118 3.59 0.28 6.95
C PRO A 118 3.92 1.52 6.09
N LEU A 119 4.75 1.35 5.07
CA LEU A 119 5.13 2.34 4.07
C LEU A 119 4.35 2.17 2.76
N ARG A 120 3.31 1.35 2.73
CA ARG A 120 2.47 1.17 1.54
C ARG A 120 1.52 2.35 1.36
N ARG A 121 1.53 2.95 0.17
CA ARG A 121 0.68 4.10 -0.21
C ARG A 121 -0.66 3.64 -0.77
N PHE A 122 -0.60 2.72 -1.74
CA PHE A 122 -1.73 2.07 -2.38
C PHE A 122 -1.36 0.63 -2.74
N MET A 123 -2.37 -0.21 -2.99
CA MET A 123 -2.20 -1.58 -3.48
C MET A 123 -3.11 -1.85 -4.65
N HIS A 124 -2.57 -2.56 -5.63
CA HIS A 124 -3.35 -3.11 -6.74
C HIS A 124 -3.94 -4.46 -6.33
N GLY A 125 -5.10 -4.77 -6.89
CA GLY A 125 -5.66 -6.10 -6.86
C GLY A 125 -6.50 -6.38 -8.09
N PHE A 126 -6.92 -7.62 -8.25
CA PHE A 126 -7.88 -7.99 -9.29
C PHE A 126 -8.76 -9.15 -8.84
N LEU A 127 -9.94 -9.24 -9.46
CA LEU A 127 -10.83 -10.38 -9.34
C LEU A 127 -11.13 -10.91 -10.73
N MET A 128 -11.16 -12.24 -10.86
CA MET A 128 -11.46 -12.95 -12.09
C MET A 128 -12.72 -13.78 -11.89
N PHE A 129 -13.72 -13.56 -12.75
CA PHE A 129 -15.04 -14.21 -12.71
C PHE A 129 -15.29 -14.96 -14.01
N LYS A 130 -15.00 -16.25 -14.10
CA LYS A 130 -15.25 -17.11 -15.29
C LYS A 130 -14.69 -16.59 -16.65
N GLU A 131 -15.29 -15.55 -17.22
CA GLU A 131 -14.97 -14.89 -18.49
C GLU A 131 -14.83 -13.36 -18.34
N GLU A 132 -14.98 -12.82 -17.13
CA GLU A 132 -14.83 -11.40 -16.80
C GLU A 132 -13.68 -11.19 -15.81
N PHE A 133 -13.15 -9.98 -15.74
CA PHE A 133 -12.21 -9.53 -14.73
C PHE A 133 -12.55 -8.13 -14.24
N GLU A 134 -12.14 -7.82 -13.01
CA GLU A 134 -12.34 -6.52 -12.37
C GLU A 134 -11.03 -6.12 -11.69
N LEU A 135 -10.50 -4.95 -12.05
CA LEU A 135 -9.25 -4.41 -11.50
C LEU A 135 -9.56 -3.49 -10.34
N TRP A 136 -8.71 -3.49 -9.32
CA TRP A 136 -8.90 -2.73 -8.12
C TRP A 136 -7.64 -1.98 -7.69
N VAL A 137 -7.84 -0.78 -7.16
CA VAL A 137 -6.83 -0.02 -6.42
C VAL A 137 -7.38 0.32 -5.05
N PHE A 138 -6.60 0.02 -4.03
CA PHE A 138 -6.93 0.28 -2.64
C PHE A 138 -5.93 1.26 -2.06
N ASP A 139 -6.41 2.29 -1.40
CA ASP A 139 -5.57 3.28 -0.73
C ASP A 139 -6.23 3.80 0.56
N HIS A 140 -5.61 4.79 1.20
CA HIS A 140 -6.11 5.39 2.43
C HIS A 140 -7.35 6.31 2.24
N SER A 141 -7.78 6.53 1.00
CA SER A 141 -9.04 7.21 0.67
C SER A 141 -10.20 6.25 0.39
N GLY A 142 -9.91 5.01 -0.04
CA GLY A 142 -10.91 3.96 -0.22
C GLY A 142 -10.46 2.89 -1.22
N ALA A 143 -11.43 2.21 -1.80
CA ALA A 143 -11.21 1.25 -2.88
C ALA A 143 -11.90 1.71 -4.16
N TYR A 144 -11.21 1.51 -5.28
CA TYR A 144 -11.61 1.93 -6.61
C TYR A 144 -11.56 0.72 -7.53
N SER A 145 -12.66 0.46 -8.24
CA SER A 145 -12.78 -0.63 -9.19
C SER A 145 -12.81 -0.10 -10.62
N SER A 146 -12.27 -0.83 -11.59
CA SER A 146 -12.47 -0.57 -13.02
C SER A 146 -13.90 -0.82 -13.49
N GLY A 147 -14.70 -1.53 -12.69
CA GLY A 147 -15.87 -2.27 -13.16
C GLY A 147 -15.46 -3.57 -13.85
N ARG A 148 -16.45 -4.45 -14.07
CA ARG A 148 -16.25 -5.73 -14.77
C ARG A 148 -16.00 -5.51 -16.25
N MET A 149 -15.03 -6.23 -16.80
CA MET A 149 -14.72 -6.27 -18.22
C MET A 149 -14.64 -7.72 -18.67
N GLY A 150 -15.19 -8.03 -19.84
CA GLY A 150 -15.03 -9.36 -20.44
C GLY A 150 -13.61 -9.57 -20.98
N ILE A 151 -13.04 -10.75 -20.71
CA ILE A 151 -11.67 -11.12 -21.10
C ILE A 151 -11.54 -11.17 -22.63
N ILE A 152 -12.56 -11.66 -23.33
CA ILE A 152 -12.52 -11.83 -24.80
C ILE A 152 -12.60 -10.48 -25.51
N GLU A 153 -13.55 -9.65 -25.07
CA GLU A 153 -13.80 -8.31 -25.60
C GLU A 153 -12.62 -7.38 -25.30
N SER A 154 -12.05 -7.50 -24.10
CA SER A 154 -10.99 -6.62 -23.59
C SER A 154 -9.62 -7.32 -23.47
N LYS A 155 -9.35 -8.31 -24.35
CA LYS A 155 -8.14 -9.14 -24.30
C LYS A 155 -6.83 -8.33 -24.25
N GLU A 156 -6.75 -7.23 -24.99
CA GLU A 156 -5.58 -6.36 -25.00
C GLU A 156 -5.37 -5.70 -23.63
N ILE A 157 -6.46 -5.22 -23.02
CA ILE A 157 -6.43 -4.61 -21.67
C ILE A 157 -6.01 -5.66 -20.64
N PHE A 158 -6.55 -6.88 -20.74
CA PHE A 158 -6.22 -7.98 -19.85
C PHE A 158 -4.72 -8.32 -19.90
N VAL A 159 -4.19 -8.60 -21.11
CA VAL A 159 -2.77 -8.94 -21.30
C VAL A 159 -1.87 -7.79 -20.86
N ARG A 160 -2.20 -6.54 -21.26
CA ARG A 160 -1.42 -5.36 -20.88
C ARG A 160 -1.38 -5.18 -19.37
N THR A 161 -2.51 -5.38 -18.69
CA THR A 161 -2.59 -5.23 -17.22
C THR A 161 -1.68 -6.23 -16.51
N LEU A 162 -1.72 -7.50 -16.90
CA LEU A 162 -0.86 -8.53 -16.32
C LEU A 162 0.63 -8.25 -16.57
N CYS A 163 0.97 -7.85 -17.80
CA CYS A 163 2.34 -7.43 -18.13
C CYS A 163 2.76 -6.24 -17.28
N SER A 164 1.92 -5.21 -17.18
CA SER A 164 2.21 -4.01 -16.40
C SER A 164 2.50 -4.35 -14.96
N TYR A 165 1.69 -5.18 -14.29
CA TYR A 165 1.95 -5.55 -12.90
C TYR A 165 3.29 -6.26 -12.67
N LEU A 166 3.78 -6.99 -13.66
CA LEU A 166 5.07 -7.70 -13.59
C LEU A 166 6.27 -6.80 -13.94
N LEU A 167 6.02 -5.66 -14.59
CA LEU A 167 7.04 -4.71 -15.05
C LEU A 167 7.11 -3.44 -14.19
N MET A 168 6.01 -3.11 -13.49
CA MET A 168 5.91 -1.93 -12.63
C MET A 168 7.01 -1.92 -11.57
N SER A 169 7.57 -0.74 -11.35
CA SER A 169 8.48 -0.45 -10.24
C SER A 169 7.78 -0.54 -8.88
N ASP A 170 8.57 -0.62 -7.82
CA ASP A 170 8.06 -0.59 -6.45
C ASP A 170 7.19 0.65 -6.17
N GLU A 171 7.56 1.80 -6.74
CA GLU A 171 6.79 3.04 -6.65
C GLU A 171 5.44 2.94 -7.36
N GLU A 172 5.39 2.41 -8.59
CA GLU A 172 4.15 2.19 -9.35
C GLU A 172 3.26 1.11 -8.72
N LEU A 173 3.86 0.18 -7.98
CA LEU A 173 3.14 -0.78 -7.14
C LEU A 173 2.68 -0.15 -5.81
N GLY A 174 3.10 1.07 -5.49
CA GLY A 174 2.61 1.83 -4.35
C GLY A 174 3.48 1.74 -3.10
N ARG A 175 4.73 1.26 -3.19
CA ARG A 175 5.70 1.38 -2.10
C ARG A 175 6.22 2.82 -2.00
N ASP A 176 6.41 3.30 -0.78
CA ASP A 176 7.02 4.60 -0.53
C ASP A 176 8.55 4.51 -0.62
N ILE A 177 9.11 5.10 -1.67
CA ILE A 177 10.57 5.13 -1.92
C ILE A 177 11.29 6.24 -1.14
N SER A 178 10.57 7.12 -0.43
CA SER A 178 11.19 8.17 0.40
C SER A 178 11.74 7.64 1.72
N VAL A 179 11.49 6.36 2.03
CA VAL A 179 12.17 5.64 3.11
C VAL A 179 12.91 4.46 2.48
N LEU A 180 14.23 4.59 2.41
CA LEU A 180 15.09 3.56 1.85
C LEU A 180 15.54 2.61 2.96
N GLN A 181 15.40 1.32 2.73
CA GLN A 181 16.00 0.28 3.56
C GLN A 181 16.99 -0.50 2.69
N ARG A 182 18.29 -0.36 2.96
CA ARG A 182 19.35 -1.04 2.21
C ARG A 182 20.47 -1.46 3.17
N ASP A 183 20.95 -2.70 3.03
CA ASP A 183 22.13 -3.21 3.75
C ASP A 183 22.07 -3.02 5.29
N GLY A 184 20.88 -3.15 5.88
CA GLY A 184 20.65 -2.96 7.32
C GLY A 184 20.61 -1.49 7.77
N GLN A 185 20.73 -0.53 6.85
CA GLN A 185 20.53 0.90 7.09
C GLN A 185 19.14 1.32 6.61
N SER A 186 18.45 2.11 7.41
CA SER A 186 17.15 2.68 7.05
C SER A 186 17.23 4.20 7.14
N THR A 187 16.85 4.88 6.06
CA THR A 187 16.93 6.35 5.97
C THR A 187 15.64 6.91 5.42
N ALA A 188 15.09 7.91 6.10
CA ALA A 188 13.99 8.72 5.57
C ALA A 188 14.57 9.98 4.92
N SER A 189 14.23 10.22 3.66
CA SER A 189 14.59 11.44 2.95
C SER A 189 13.62 12.57 3.28
N PHE A 190 14.17 13.75 3.57
CA PHE A 190 13.42 14.99 3.70
C PHE A 190 13.94 16.01 2.69
N THR A 191 13.06 16.46 1.80
CA THR A 191 13.41 17.51 0.84
C THR A 191 13.55 18.83 1.58
N GLY A 192 14.70 19.50 1.43
CA GLY A 192 14.91 20.83 2.01
C GLY A 192 13.99 21.85 1.35
N SER A 193 13.47 22.81 2.13
CA SER A 193 12.80 23.98 1.54
C SER A 193 13.86 24.93 1.01
N ASN A 194 13.73 25.36 -0.27
CA ASN A 194 14.46 26.43 -0.94
C ASN A 194 15.92 26.66 -0.43
N ASP A 195 16.88 25.97 -1.05
CA ASP A 195 18.34 26.09 -0.84
C ASP A 195 19.00 25.27 0.29
N THR A 196 18.32 24.28 0.85
CA THR A 196 18.98 23.27 1.72
C THR A 196 19.05 21.92 1.02
N SER A 197 20.22 21.28 1.05
CA SER A 197 20.40 19.91 0.55
C SER A 197 19.43 18.96 1.25
N ASP A 198 18.95 17.94 0.53
CA ASP A 198 18.11 16.87 1.08
C ASP A 198 18.67 16.35 2.40
N GLN A 199 17.85 16.38 3.45
CA GLN A 199 18.22 15.88 4.76
C GLN A 199 17.87 14.40 4.85
N LEU A 200 18.87 13.56 5.02
CA LEU A 200 18.69 12.14 5.31
C LEU A 200 18.66 11.93 6.81
N VAL A 201 17.56 11.36 7.31
CA VAL A 201 17.42 11.00 8.72
C VAL A 201 17.57 9.49 8.85
N GLU A 202 18.64 9.05 9.54
CA GLU A 202 18.82 7.63 9.87
C GLU A 202 17.79 7.19 10.91
N ILE A 203 17.01 6.18 10.55
CA ILE A 203 15.98 5.57 11.39
C ILE A 203 16.33 4.12 11.70
N LYS A 204 15.76 3.58 12.77
CA LYS A 204 15.76 2.15 13.01
C LYS A 204 14.90 1.43 11.96
N PRO A 205 15.25 0.20 11.57
CA PRO A 205 14.52 -0.53 10.53
C PRO A 205 13.09 -0.87 10.94
N ASN A 206 12.87 -1.22 12.21
CA ASN A 206 11.56 -1.60 12.71
C ASN A 206 10.82 -0.39 13.28
N PRO A 207 9.55 -0.17 12.89
CA PRO A 207 8.73 0.90 13.48
C PRO A 207 8.40 0.60 14.95
N ILE A 208 8.32 1.65 15.76
CA ILE A 208 7.80 1.64 17.14
C ILE A 208 6.30 1.37 17.14
N LEU A 209 5.59 1.97 16.18
CA LEU A 209 4.16 1.84 16.01
C LEU A 209 3.85 1.40 14.58
N GLN A 210 3.22 0.24 14.48
CA GLN A 210 2.66 -0.32 13.24
C GLN A 210 1.17 -0.60 13.49
N PRO A 211 0.30 0.36 13.14
CA PRO A 211 -1.13 0.23 13.35
C PRO A 211 -1.70 -0.90 12.50
N ARG A 212 -2.52 -1.76 13.12
CA ARG A 212 -3.10 -2.96 12.49
C ARG A 212 -4.41 -2.71 11.73
N SER A 213 -4.67 -1.46 11.34
CA SER A 213 -5.89 -1.06 10.65
C SER A 213 -5.58 -0.10 9.51
N LEU A 214 -6.13 -0.42 8.33
CA LEU A 214 -6.02 0.36 7.09
C LEU A 214 -6.46 1.83 7.25
N ILE A 215 -7.32 2.12 8.22
CA ILE A 215 -7.98 3.43 8.40
C ILE A 215 -7.27 4.28 9.47
N ASN A 216 -6.16 3.80 10.03
CA ASN A 216 -5.43 4.60 11.02
C ASN A 216 -4.74 5.79 10.36
N ARG A 217 -4.86 6.96 11.00
CA ARG A 217 -4.22 8.19 10.50
C ARG A 217 -2.71 8.06 10.53
N VAL A 218 -2.13 7.55 11.60
CA VAL A 218 -0.69 7.24 11.66
C VAL A 218 -0.48 5.89 11.00
N THR A 219 0.50 5.75 10.11
CA THR A 219 0.84 4.46 9.48
C THR A 219 2.15 3.88 9.98
N ALA A 220 3.08 4.73 10.40
CA ALA A 220 4.36 4.28 10.93
C ALA A 220 4.95 5.34 11.85
N CYS A 221 5.60 4.91 12.93
CA CYS A 221 6.47 5.77 13.72
C CYS A 221 7.80 5.07 13.91
N TYR A 222 8.90 5.70 13.50
CA TYR A 222 10.24 5.17 13.61
C TYR A 222 11.06 5.97 14.61
N GLU A 223 11.90 5.27 15.38
CA GLU A 223 12.93 5.93 16.17
C GLU A 223 14.11 6.28 15.27
N THR A 224 14.67 7.47 15.43
CA THR A 224 15.98 7.78 14.84
C THR A 224 17.07 6.89 15.44
N LYS A 225 18.11 6.56 14.67
CA LYS A 225 19.19 5.66 15.11
C LYS A 225 19.95 6.22 16.32
N ASN A 226 20.12 7.53 16.39
CA ASN A 226 20.71 8.24 17.53
C ASN A 226 19.76 8.36 18.76
N LYS A 227 18.51 7.89 18.64
CA LYS A 227 17.46 7.89 19.68
C LYS A 227 17.04 9.28 20.18
N SER A 228 17.39 10.36 19.48
CA SER A 228 17.03 11.72 19.91
C SER A 228 15.60 12.11 19.51
N SER A 229 15.14 11.55 18.39
CA SER A 229 13.94 11.98 17.69
C SER A 229 13.12 10.80 17.16
N MET A 230 11.88 11.07 16.80
CA MET A 230 10.96 10.15 16.17
C MET A 230 10.53 10.70 14.82
N VAL A 231 10.32 9.80 13.87
CA VAL A 231 9.82 10.08 12.52
C VAL A 231 8.47 9.42 12.36
N GLN A 232 7.42 10.22 12.24
CA GLN A 232 6.04 9.76 12.14
C GLN A 232 5.48 10.03 10.74
N SER A 233 4.88 9.01 10.14
CA SER A 233 4.12 9.09 8.88
C SER A 233 2.62 9.12 9.19
N LEU A 234 1.92 10.10 8.64
CA LEU A 234 0.51 10.38 8.93
C LEU A 234 -0.28 10.71 7.66
N TRP A 235 -1.44 10.08 7.50
CA TRP A 235 -2.49 10.46 6.56
C TRP A 235 -3.49 11.45 7.14
N SER A 236 -3.75 12.52 6.41
CA SER A 236 -4.78 13.52 6.69
C SER A 236 -5.75 13.67 5.52
N LYS A 237 -6.97 14.15 5.82
CA LYS A 237 -7.95 14.55 4.79
C LYS A 237 -7.77 15.99 4.30
N SER A 238 -6.81 16.70 4.87
CA SER A 238 -6.49 18.09 4.56
C SER A 238 -4.99 18.20 4.32
N GLU A 239 -4.62 18.94 3.28
CA GLU A 239 -3.23 19.28 2.98
C GLU A 239 -2.60 20.05 4.16
N ASN A 240 -3.38 20.96 4.76
CA ASN A 240 -3.06 21.59 6.02
C ASN A 240 -3.18 20.56 7.15
N ASN A 241 -2.08 19.88 7.45
CA ASN A 241 -2.00 18.93 8.55
C ASN A 241 -2.15 19.67 9.89
N ALA A 242 -3.35 19.61 10.48
CA ALA A 242 -3.67 20.22 11.76
C ALA A 242 -2.75 19.73 12.89
N GLU A 243 -2.30 18.46 12.86
CA GLU A 243 -1.38 17.92 13.86
C GLU A 243 -0.04 18.66 13.86
N VAL A 244 0.50 18.94 12.67
CA VAL A 244 1.72 19.76 12.52
C VAL A 244 1.50 21.17 13.02
N GLN A 245 0.34 21.77 12.77
CA GLN A 245 0.00 23.10 13.27
C GLN A 245 -0.07 23.14 14.80
N PHE A 246 -0.71 22.15 15.42
CA PHE A 246 -0.77 22.02 16.88
C PHE A 246 0.62 21.79 17.48
N MET A 247 1.45 20.95 16.88
CA MET A 247 2.83 20.74 17.34
C MET A 247 3.68 22.02 17.24
N LYS A 248 3.50 22.81 16.18
CA LYS A 248 4.15 24.12 16.04
C LYS A 248 3.67 25.11 17.10
N ALA A 249 2.36 25.16 17.37
CA ALA A 249 1.79 26.02 18.41
C ALA A 249 2.25 25.63 19.82
N ALA A 250 2.47 24.34 20.08
CA ALA A 250 2.93 23.82 21.36
C ALA A 250 4.45 23.93 21.60
N LEU A 251 5.23 24.41 20.62
CA LEU A 251 6.69 24.59 20.75
C LEU A 251 7.15 25.34 22.03
N PRO A 252 6.44 26.37 22.52
CA PRO A 252 6.83 27.08 23.74
C PRO A 252 6.55 26.32 25.04
N ILE A 253 5.72 25.27 25.01
CA ILE A 253 5.18 24.61 26.21
C ILE A 253 6.18 23.57 26.74
N PRO A 254 6.73 23.74 27.97
CA PRO A 254 7.58 22.73 28.60
C PRO A 254 6.83 21.40 28.78
N GLY A 255 7.55 20.27 28.70
CA GLY A 255 6.94 18.94 28.80
C GLY A 255 6.31 18.40 27.52
N TYR A 256 5.97 19.27 26.55
CA TYR A 256 5.42 18.83 25.27
C TYR A 256 6.53 18.44 24.29
N VAL A 257 6.21 17.49 23.40
CA VAL A 257 7.12 17.01 22.36
C VAL A 257 7.44 18.15 21.39
N LYS A 258 8.71 18.33 21.05
CA LYS A 258 9.14 19.45 20.20
C LYS A 258 9.07 19.05 18.73
N TYR A 259 8.34 19.83 17.94
CA TYR A 259 8.40 19.79 16.47
C TYR A 259 9.81 20.14 15.97
N ILE A 260 10.31 19.37 14.99
CA ILE A 260 11.60 19.63 14.33
C ILE A 260 11.37 20.05 12.89
N THR A 261 10.76 19.17 12.08
CA THR A 261 10.45 19.45 10.66
C THR A 261 9.31 18.56 10.18
N SER A 262 8.69 18.89 9.05
CA SER A 262 7.68 18.07 8.39
C SER A 262 7.69 18.27 6.88
N GLN A 263 7.27 17.25 6.14
CA GLN A 263 7.14 17.28 4.68
C GLN A 263 5.83 16.63 4.23
N SER A 264 5.28 17.14 3.12
CA SER A 264 4.26 16.43 2.34
C SER A 264 4.94 15.37 1.46
N VAL A 265 4.58 14.11 1.63
CA VAL A 265 5.21 12.95 0.97
C VAL A 265 4.40 12.49 -0.23
N TYR A 266 3.07 12.47 -0.11
CA TYR A 266 2.21 11.89 -1.14
C TYR A 266 0.78 12.40 -1.06
N GLN A 267 0.05 12.34 -2.18
CA GLN A 267 -1.37 12.66 -2.27
C GLN A 267 -2.09 11.61 -3.11
N THR A 268 -3.25 11.12 -2.66
CA THR A 268 -3.92 9.97 -3.31
C THR A 268 -4.43 10.25 -4.72
N ASN A 269 -4.66 11.50 -5.12
CA ASN A 269 -5.03 11.79 -6.51
C ASN A 269 -3.89 11.51 -7.50
N ILE A 270 -2.62 11.50 -7.08
CA ILE A 270 -1.47 11.33 -7.97
C ILE A 270 -1.54 9.99 -8.70
N HIS A 271 -1.76 8.88 -7.98
CA HIS A 271 -1.95 7.59 -8.64
C HIS A 271 -3.31 7.49 -9.32
N LEU A 272 -4.37 8.08 -8.76
CA LEU A 272 -5.72 7.97 -9.33
C LEU A 272 -5.89 8.73 -10.67
N GLU A 273 -5.13 9.79 -10.91
CA GLU A 273 -5.15 10.55 -12.18
C GLU A 273 -4.68 9.71 -13.38
N SER A 274 -3.86 8.68 -13.13
CA SER A 274 -3.47 7.73 -14.17
C SER A 274 -4.57 6.72 -14.54
N PHE A 275 -5.66 6.65 -13.76
CA PHE A 275 -6.77 5.72 -13.99
C PHE A 275 -7.99 6.41 -14.60
N ASN A 276 -8.58 5.78 -15.60
CA ASN A 276 -9.92 6.17 -16.05
C ASN A 276 -10.97 5.63 -15.06
N LEU A 277 -11.30 6.44 -14.05
CA LEU A 277 -12.30 6.13 -13.04
C LEU A 277 -13.73 6.46 -13.46
N SER A 278 -13.99 6.74 -14.75
CA SER A 278 -15.34 7.10 -15.23
C SER A 278 -16.41 6.05 -14.92
N CYS A 279 -16.00 4.79 -14.77
CA CYS A 279 -16.86 3.66 -14.44
C CYS A 279 -16.67 3.16 -12.99
N ALA A 280 -15.80 3.81 -12.21
CA ALA A 280 -15.44 3.34 -10.89
C ALA A 280 -16.57 3.55 -9.89
N LYS A 281 -16.91 2.48 -9.18
CA LYS A 281 -17.87 2.50 -8.07
C LYS A 281 -17.09 2.50 -6.76
N PRO A 282 -17.06 3.62 -6.01
CA PRO A 282 -16.38 3.64 -4.72
C PRO A 282 -17.13 2.75 -3.72
N GLN A 283 -16.38 1.96 -2.95
CA GLN A 283 -16.94 1.11 -1.90
C GLN A 283 -16.38 1.55 -0.54
N ASP A 284 -17.25 2.02 0.36
CA ASP A 284 -16.89 2.39 1.73
C ASP A 284 -16.98 1.14 2.63
N PHE A 285 -15.84 0.48 2.89
CA PHE A 285 -15.75 -0.72 3.74
C PHE A 285 -15.90 -0.45 5.25
N LYS A 286 -16.26 0.78 5.65
CA LYS A 286 -16.39 1.19 7.05
C LYS A 286 -17.59 0.59 7.77
N ALA A 287 -18.55 0.00 7.06
CA ALA A 287 -19.83 -0.40 7.63
C ALA A 287 -19.85 -1.80 8.29
N GLU A 288 -18.89 -2.69 8.00
CA GLU A 288 -19.04 -4.12 8.37
C GLU A 288 -18.22 -4.58 9.59
N HIS A 289 -17.30 -3.76 10.10
CA HIS A 289 -16.52 -4.08 11.31
C HIS A 289 -17.10 -3.47 12.59
N ASN A 290 -18.41 -3.61 12.80
CA ASN A 290 -19.00 -3.43 14.13
C ASN A 290 -18.90 -4.74 14.92
N SER A 291 -17.70 -5.07 15.37
CA SER A 291 -17.53 -5.82 16.60
C SER A 291 -16.16 -5.54 17.25
N LYS A 292 -16.24 -4.85 18.39
CA LYS A 292 -15.24 -4.79 19.49
C LYS A 292 -13.97 -3.94 19.29
N SER A 293 -14.12 -2.65 18.99
CA SER A 293 -13.24 -1.66 19.63
C SER A 293 -14.08 -0.70 20.48
N ARG A 294 -13.84 -0.72 21.79
CA ARG A 294 -14.45 0.21 22.75
C ARG A 294 -13.77 1.58 22.58
N GLY A 295 -14.57 2.61 22.28
CA GLY A 295 -14.18 4.02 22.07
C GLY A 295 -13.64 4.25 20.65
N TYR A 296 -14.26 5.02 19.76
CA TYR A 296 -14.91 6.32 19.95
C TYR A 296 -16.16 6.45 19.06
N ASN A 297 -17.20 7.13 19.57
CA ASN A 297 -18.35 7.57 18.79
C ASN A 297 -17.91 8.56 17.70
N TYR A 298 -18.29 8.30 16.45
CA TYR A 298 -18.35 9.31 15.41
C TYR A 298 -19.71 9.30 14.72
N HIS A 299 -20.30 10.49 14.67
CA HIS A 299 -21.62 10.82 14.15
C HIS A 299 -21.82 10.51 12.66
N GLU A 300 -23.10 10.52 12.29
CA GLU A 300 -23.73 10.21 11.00
C GLU A 300 -22.97 10.61 9.73
N LEU A 301 -23.00 9.65 8.81
CA LEU A 301 -22.57 9.72 7.42
C LEU A 301 -23.47 10.69 6.64
N THR A 302 -22.88 11.70 6.03
CA THR A 302 -23.48 12.45 4.93
C THR A 302 -22.67 12.22 3.65
N LEU A 303 -23.33 11.60 2.67
CA LEU A 303 -23.09 11.33 1.24
C LEU A 303 -21.65 11.27 0.63
N PRO A 304 -21.47 10.46 -0.44
CA PRO A 304 -20.16 10.13 -1.01
C PRO A 304 -19.62 11.28 -1.87
N SER A 305 -18.53 11.92 -1.42
CA SER A 305 -17.75 12.80 -2.29
C SER A 305 -16.71 11.98 -3.06
N TRP A 306 -16.84 12.01 -4.38
CA TRP A 306 -16.08 11.29 -5.41
C TRP A 306 -14.58 11.69 -5.50
N LYS A 307 -14.07 12.45 -4.53
CA LYS A 307 -12.66 12.80 -4.36
C LYS A 307 -12.35 12.98 -2.86
N LYS A 308 -12.42 11.90 -2.08
CA LYS A 308 -11.78 11.89 -0.76
C LYS A 308 -10.26 11.88 -1.03
N ILE A 309 -9.64 13.04 -1.17
CA ILE A 309 -8.19 13.13 -1.31
C ILE A 309 -7.58 13.00 0.08
N CYS A 310 -6.64 12.07 0.22
CA CYS A 310 -5.83 11.92 1.44
C CYS A 310 -4.39 12.34 1.16
N PHE A 311 -3.76 12.94 2.16
CA PHE A 311 -2.39 13.47 2.08
C PHE A 311 -1.53 12.73 3.09
N LEU A 312 -0.43 12.14 2.62
CA LEU A 312 0.60 11.57 3.48
C LEU A 312 1.61 12.66 3.81
N SER A 313 1.83 12.88 5.09
CA SER A 313 2.86 13.76 5.61
C SER A 313 3.80 12.99 6.52
N ARG A 314 5.04 13.43 6.60
CA ARG A 314 6.04 12.89 7.50
C ARG A 314 6.57 14.00 8.39
N THR A 315 6.59 13.74 9.70
CA THR A 315 7.02 14.72 10.70
C THR A 315 8.12 14.15 11.56
N VAL A 316 9.14 14.95 11.82
CA VAL A 316 10.20 14.67 12.79
C VAL A 316 9.93 15.47 14.05
N MET A 317 9.97 14.79 15.19
CA MET A 317 9.74 15.40 16.51
C MET A 317 10.68 14.79 17.55
N THR A 318 10.89 15.46 18.68
CA THR A 318 11.72 14.87 19.76
C THR A 318 11.06 13.62 20.34
N LYS A 319 11.84 12.76 20.99
CA LYS A 319 11.26 11.60 21.69
C LYS A 319 10.47 11.97 22.94
N CYS A 320 10.96 12.98 23.67
CA CYS A 320 10.36 13.48 24.88
C CYS A 320 10.31 15.01 24.84
N GLY A 321 9.38 15.59 25.60
CA GLY A 321 9.39 17.03 25.86
C GLY A 321 10.51 17.45 26.80
N ARG A 322 10.70 18.77 26.96
CA ARG A 322 11.62 19.31 27.96
C ARG A 322 11.16 18.91 29.36
N LYS A 323 12.10 18.70 30.28
CA LYS A 323 11.77 18.42 31.68
C LYS A 323 10.85 19.52 32.22
N ILE A 324 9.74 19.11 32.83
CA ILE A 324 8.89 20.00 33.62
C ILE A 324 9.45 19.98 35.02
N ASP A 325 9.79 21.13 35.57
CA ASP A 325 10.11 21.24 36.98
C ASP A 325 8.82 21.17 37.79
N SER A 326 8.83 20.39 38.88
CA SER A 326 7.65 20.25 39.73
C SER A 326 7.33 21.57 40.41
N SER A 327 6.12 22.09 40.21
CA SER A 327 5.65 23.26 40.94
C SER A 327 5.10 22.84 42.30
N GLY A 328 5.55 23.51 43.36
CA GLY A 328 5.08 23.26 44.73
C GLY A 328 3.71 23.85 45.06
N SER A 329 3.11 24.65 44.17
CA SER A 329 1.78 25.25 44.36
C SER A 329 1.10 25.62 43.05
N ILE A 330 -0.22 25.80 43.09
CA ILE A 330 -1.01 26.25 41.93
C ILE A 330 -0.60 27.64 41.44
N LEU A 331 -0.13 28.52 42.33
CA LEU A 331 0.30 29.88 41.98
C LEU A 331 1.54 29.91 41.09
N ALA A 332 2.33 28.84 41.08
CA ALA A 332 3.49 28.72 40.20
C ALA A 332 3.12 28.29 38.76
N PHE A 333 1.83 28.04 38.47
CA PHE A 333 1.32 27.77 37.13
C PHE A 333 0.54 28.94 36.51
N LEU A 334 0.20 29.97 37.30
CA LEU A 334 -0.46 31.22 36.87
C LEU A 334 0.60 32.26 36.53
#